data_AF-W0DGU4-F1
#
_entry.id   AF-W0DGU4-F1
#
_cell.length_a   1.000
_cell.length_b   1.000
_cell.length_c   1.000
_cell.angle_alpha   90.00
_cell.angle_beta   90.00
_cell.angle_gamma   90.00
#
_symmetry.space_group_name_H-M   'P 1'
#
loop_
_entity.id
_entity.type
_entity.pdbx_description
1 polymer ?
#
loop_
_entity_poly.entity_id
_entity_poly.type
_entity_poly.pdbx_seq_one_letter_code
_entity_poly.pdbx_strand_id
1 'polypeptide(L)'
;MIERDNKGYVVHYDILGLTYWMLSRIEEIGRRDLDAHGRFPATASHAFRHEYLDRPIVDEWMHILGQVIERQWPRVKLKENIFEVKVSHDVDRPSRYAFGGLGQLGRRIAGDVVKRRELSSAVRGPLVRWRTRDRLDEADPYNNFEWIMEVSERYGLASAFYFIAGRTDPRKDGDYEVEDPAIRHLLRRIHTRGHEIGLHPSYATYRSADLVAREADRLRRVCAEEGIRQEKWGGRMHYLRWEQPTTLRAWEAAGMTYDSTMTYADHAGFRCGTCFEYPAFDAVAGQPLNLRIRPLIAMECSVLGDQYMGLKKSDALDEFAKLKERCRAVRGAFSLLWHNSELRTPDERLLYESVLSV
;
A
#
# COMPACT_ATOMS: atom_id res chain seq x y z
N MET A 1 -21.90 -28.29 8.52
CA MET A 1 -21.49 -26.94 8.99
C MET A 1 -22.69 -26.02 9.12
N ILE A 2 -23.64 -26.02 8.18
CA ILE A 2 -24.92 -25.32 8.33
C ILE A 2 -26.02 -26.37 8.38
N GLU A 3 -26.90 -26.24 9.36
CA GLU A 3 -28.05 -27.12 9.59
C GLU A 3 -29.33 -26.29 9.56
N ARG A 4 -30.41 -26.83 8.98
CA ARG A 4 -31.72 -26.19 9.00
C ARG A 4 -32.61 -26.95 9.99
N ASP A 5 -33.24 -26.22 10.90
CA ASP A 5 -34.22 -26.77 11.83
C ASP A 5 -35.59 -26.08 11.65
N ASN A 6 -36.55 -26.40 12.53
CA ASN A 6 -37.90 -25.84 12.48
C ASN A 6 -37.96 -24.34 12.82
N LYS A 7 -36.89 -23.77 13.38
CA LYS A 7 -36.82 -22.37 13.84
C LYS A 7 -35.91 -21.50 12.94
N GLY A 8 -35.03 -22.09 12.15
CA GLY A 8 -34.18 -21.40 11.19
C GLY A 8 -32.95 -22.20 10.76
N TYR A 9 -31.80 -21.52 10.70
CA TYR A 9 -30.51 -22.12 10.37
C TYR A 9 -29.55 -22.01 11.55
N VAL A 10 -28.82 -23.09 11.83
CA VAL A 10 -27.71 -23.15 12.78
C VAL A 10 -26.40 -23.23 12.00
N VAL A 11 -25.50 -22.28 12.22
CA VAL A 11 -24.15 -22.27 11.64
C VAL A 11 -23.17 -22.76 12.71
N HIS A 12 -22.70 -24.00 12.58
CA HIS A 12 -21.75 -24.66 13.49
C HIS A 12 -20.30 -24.21 13.27
N TYR A 13 -20.12 -22.95 12.90
CA TYR A 13 -18.83 -22.31 12.63
C TYR A 13 -18.94 -20.84 13.04
N ASP A 14 -18.02 -20.37 13.89
CA ASP A 14 -18.06 -19.00 14.42
C ASP A 14 -17.52 -17.99 13.40
N ILE A 15 -18.31 -17.75 12.35
CA ILE A 15 -17.98 -16.79 11.28
C ILE A 15 -17.66 -15.42 11.87
N LEU A 16 -18.46 -14.93 12.82
CA LEU A 16 -18.30 -13.59 13.37
C LEU A 16 -17.06 -13.48 14.26
N GLY A 17 -16.82 -14.46 15.13
CA GLY A 17 -15.63 -14.49 15.98
C GLY A 17 -14.33 -14.63 15.18
N LEU A 18 -14.32 -15.44 14.12
CA LEU A 18 -13.17 -15.60 13.24
C LEU A 18 -12.93 -14.37 12.35
N THR A 19 -14.00 -13.73 11.87
CA THR A 19 -13.89 -12.42 11.21
C THR A 19 -13.31 -11.37 12.14
N TYR A 20 -13.79 -11.30 13.38
CA TYR A 20 -13.20 -10.42 14.39
C TYR A 20 -11.72 -10.71 14.61
N TRP A 21 -11.34 -11.99 14.74
CA TRP A 21 -9.96 -12.42 14.93
C TRP A 21 -9.05 -12.00 13.77
N MET A 22 -9.51 -12.21 12.53
CA MET A 22 -8.80 -11.86 11.30
C MET A 22 -8.67 -10.34 11.09
N LEU A 23 -9.77 -9.59 11.22
CA LEU A 23 -9.82 -8.15 10.93
C LEU A 23 -9.16 -7.32 12.03
N SER A 24 -9.24 -7.75 13.30
CA SER A 24 -8.60 -7.05 14.43
C SER A 24 -7.14 -7.47 14.64
N ARG A 25 -6.59 -8.30 13.75
CA ARG A 25 -5.21 -8.82 13.76
C ARG A 25 -4.81 -9.40 15.11
N ILE A 26 -5.70 -10.19 15.72
CA ILE A 26 -5.48 -10.76 17.06
C ILE A 26 -4.18 -11.60 17.10
N GLU A 27 -3.87 -12.33 16.02
CA GLU A 27 -2.65 -13.16 15.94
C GLU A 27 -1.33 -12.39 16.06
N GLU A 28 -1.37 -11.07 15.87
CA GLU A 28 -0.19 -10.19 15.86
C GLU A 28 0.04 -9.51 17.22
N ILE A 29 -0.93 -9.56 18.14
CA ILE A 29 -0.83 -8.91 19.45
C ILE A 29 0.29 -9.56 20.26
N GLY A 30 1.29 -8.75 20.63
CA GLY A 30 2.40 -9.19 21.49
C GLY A 30 3.38 -10.17 20.83
N ARG A 31 3.35 -10.31 19.49
CA ARG A 31 4.29 -11.17 18.77
C ARG A 31 5.73 -10.66 18.85
N ARG A 32 6.67 -11.59 18.85
CA ARG A 32 8.12 -11.34 18.98
C ARG A 32 8.95 -11.97 17.86
N ASP A 33 8.36 -12.91 17.13
CA ASP A 33 8.88 -13.52 15.91
C ASP A 33 8.70 -12.58 14.72
N LEU A 34 9.35 -11.42 14.82
CA LEU A 34 9.34 -10.37 13.81
C LEU A 34 10.58 -10.50 12.92
N ASP A 35 10.49 -9.96 11.70
CA ASP A 35 11.63 -9.89 10.79
C ASP A 35 12.65 -8.82 11.18
N ALA A 36 13.70 -8.65 10.36
CA ALA A 36 14.78 -7.69 10.59
C ALA A 36 14.32 -6.20 10.62
N HIS A 37 13.11 -5.91 10.15
CA HIS A 37 12.51 -4.57 10.21
C HIS A 37 11.44 -4.47 11.32
N GLY A 38 11.24 -5.51 12.13
CA GLY A 38 10.22 -5.53 13.18
C GLY A 38 8.81 -5.70 12.63
N ARG A 39 8.66 -6.41 11.51
CA ARG A 39 7.37 -6.68 10.86
C ARG A 39 6.94 -8.12 11.14
N PHE A 40 5.64 -8.35 11.23
CA PHE A 40 5.09 -9.70 11.31
C PHE A 40 5.16 -10.35 9.92
N PRO A 41 5.95 -11.44 9.73
CA PRO A 41 6.13 -12.04 8.40
C PRO A 41 4.96 -12.96 8.02
N ALA A 42 4.68 -13.09 6.72
CA ALA A 42 3.64 -13.98 6.21
C ALA A 42 3.84 -15.41 6.72
N THR A 43 5.08 -15.91 6.70
CA THR A 43 5.46 -17.26 7.13
C THR A 43 5.09 -17.58 8.59
N ALA A 44 4.95 -16.56 9.45
CA ALA A 44 4.52 -16.72 10.84
C ALA A 44 2.99 -16.68 11.02
N SER A 45 2.25 -16.27 9.99
CA SER A 45 0.79 -16.14 10.02
C SER A 45 0.10 -17.50 9.94
N HIS A 46 -1.08 -17.58 10.56
CA HIS A 46 -1.92 -18.77 10.43
C HIS A 46 -2.32 -19.02 8.97
N ALA A 47 -2.61 -17.97 8.22
CA ALA A 47 -3.03 -18.04 6.82
C ALA A 47 -1.99 -18.68 5.89
N PHE A 48 -0.72 -18.34 6.07
CA PHE A 48 0.36 -18.94 5.29
C PHE A 48 0.56 -20.41 5.68
N ARG A 49 0.64 -20.70 6.98
CA ARG A 49 0.91 -22.07 7.50
C ARG A 49 -0.17 -23.09 7.12
N HIS A 50 -1.39 -22.61 6.86
CA HIS A 50 -2.52 -23.43 6.46
C HIS A 50 -2.96 -23.18 5.01
N GLU A 51 -2.09 -22.59 4.19
CA GLU A 51 -2.24 -22.51 2.72
C GLU A 51 -3.54 -21.83 2.25
N TYR A 52 -3.95 -20.75 2.93
CA TYR A 52 -5.11 -19.96 2.51
C TYR A 52 -4.82 -18.46 2.41
N LEU A 53 -3.56 -18.03 2.48
CA LEU A 53 -3.18 -16.62 2.39
C LEU A 53 -3.61 -15.96 1.06
N ASP A 54 -3.75 -16.73 -0.01
CA ASP A 54 -4.21 -16.27 -1.32
C ASP A 54 -5.74 -16.23 -1.46
N ARG A 55 -6.49 -16.42 -0.36
CA ARG A 55 -7.95 -16.38 -0.34
C ARG A 55 -8.47 -15.20 0.50
N PRO A 56 -9.48 -14.47 0.01
CA PRO A 56 -10.23 -13.51 0.80
C PRO A 56 -11.20 -14.26 1.75
N ILE A 57 -10.65 -15.05 2.67
CA ILE A 57 -11.40 -16.02 3.46
C ILE A 57 -12.51 -15.39 4.31
N VAL A 58 -12.32 -14.16 4.80
CA VAL A 58 -13.34 -13.40 5.52
C VAL A 58 -14.49 -13.07 4.59
N ASP A 59 -14.21 -12.68 3.35
CA ASP A 59 -15.23 -12.33 2.37
C ASP A 59 -16.00 -13.56 1.91
N GLU A 60 -15.32 -14.70 1.76
CA GLU A 60 -15.95 -15.98 1.50
C GLU A 60 -16.90 -16.40 2.64
N TRP A 61 -16.49 -16.22 3.90
CA TRP A 61 -17.36 -16.46 5.06
C TRP A 61 -18.57 -15.52 5.08
N MET A 62 -18.37 -14.23 4.80
CA MET A 62 -19.47 -13.26 4.71
C MET A 62 -20.44 -13.59 3.58
N HIS A 63 -19.93 -14.11 2.45
CA HIS A 63 -20.78 -14.56 1.36
C HIS A 63 -21.65 -15.76 1.78
N ILE A 64 -21.06 -16.76 2.44
CA ILE A 64 -21.81 -17.91 2.98
C ILE A 64 -22.89 -17.43 3.97
N LEU A 65 -22.52 -16.55 4.90
CA LEU A 65 -23.47 -15.97 5.86
C LEU A 65 -24.59 -15.20 5.16
N GLY A 66 -24.26 -14.41 4.13
CA GLY A 66 -25.23 -13.68 3.32
C GLY A 66 -26.27 -14.62 2.69
N GLN A 67 -25.84 -15.75 2.12
CA GLN A 67 -26.78 -16.72 1.56
C GLN A 67 -27.67 -17.37 2.62
N VAL A 68 -27.19 -17.54 3.86
CA VAL A 68 -28.03 -18.02 4.97
C VAL A 68 -29.07 -16.96 5.35
N ILE A 69 -28.66 -15.69 5.44
CA ILE A 69 -29.54 -14.54 5.73
C ILE A 69 -30.65 -14.44 4.69
N GLU A 70 -30.32 -14.53 3.40
CA GLU A 70 -31.31 -14.43 2.31
C GLU A 70 -32.30 -15.62 2.32
N ARG A 71 -31.83 -16.83 2.65
CA ARG A 71 -32.72 -18.00 2.78
C ARG A 71 -33.64 -17.91 4.00
N GLN A 72 -33.15 -17.37 5.12
CA GLN A 72 -33.93 -17.18 6.34
C GLN A 72 -34.93 -16.03 6.19
N TRP A 73 -34.52 -14.95 5.53
CA TRP A 73 -35.30 -13.73 5.35
C TRP A 73 -35.31 -13.29 3.88
N PRO A 74 -36.15 -13.90 3.02
CA PRO A 74 -36.16 -13.65 1.57
C PRO A 74 -36.49 -12.21 1.14
N ARG A 75 -36.95 -11.36 2.06
CA ARG A 75 -37.24 -9.94 1.81
C ARG A 75 -36.05 -9.02 2.14
N VAL A 76 -35.03 -9.51 2.83
CA VAL A 76 -33.81 -8.74 3.10
C VAL A 76 -33.02 -8.62 1.80
N LYS A 77 -32.66 -7.39 1.44
CA LYS A 77 -31.73 -7.12 0.35
C LYS A 77 -30.38 -6.78 0.94
N LEU A 78 -29.39 -7.63 0.69
CA LEU A 78 -28.02 -7.35 1.07
C LEU A 78 -27.42 -6.30 0.13
N LYS A 79 -26.45 -5.55 0.65
CA LYS A 79 -25.71 -4.59 -0.16
C LYS A 79 -24.91 -5.36 -1.22
N GLU A 80 -25.09 -5.00 -2.48
CA GLU A 80 -24.22 -5.44 -3.56
C GLU A 80 -23.03 -4.49 -3.70
N ASN A 81 -21.83 -5.06 -3.84
CA ASN A 81 -20.62 -4.33 -4.16
C ASN A 81 -20.25 -4.58 -5.62
N ILE A 82 -19.40 -3.71 -6.16
CA ILE A 82 -18.83 -3.84 -7.49
C ILE A 82 -17.33 -4.03 -7.33
N PHE A 83 -16.74 -4.89 -8.15
CA PHE A 83 -15.31 -5.07 -8.17
C PHE A 83 -14.59 -3.76 -8.52
N GLU A 84 -13.54 -3.44 -7.76
CA GLU A 84 -12.74 -2.23 -7.96
C GLU A 84 -11.25 -2.58 -8.03
N VAL A 85 -10.48 -1.77 -8.75
CA VAL A 85 -9.01 -1.78 -8.68
C VAL A 85 -8.56 -0.50 -7.99
N LYS A 86 -7.68 -0.60 -6.98
CA LYS A 86 -7.13 0.54 -6.26
C LYS A 86 -5.61 0.52 -6.36
N VAL A 87 -5.02 1.55 -6.93
CA VAL A 87 -3.57 1.60 -7.17
C VAL A 87 -2.96 2.68 -6.29
N SER A 88 -1.85 2.36 -5.64
CA SER A 88 -1.08 3.29 -4.83
C SER A 88 0.40 3.20 -5.16
N HIS A 89 1.12 4.29 -4.89
CA HIS A 89 2.53 4.45 -5.14
C HIS A 89 3.19 5.09 -3.92
N ASP A 90 4.10 4.36 -3.28
CA ASP A 90 4.94 4.93 -2.24
C ASP A 90 6.10 5.68 -2.91
N VAL A 91 6.19 6.98 -2.66
CA VAL A 91 7.15 7.89 -3.31
C VAL A 91 8.42 7.97 -2.47
N ASP A 92 9.15 6.86 -2.37
CA ASP A 92 10.42 6.80 -1.62
C ASP A 92 11.53 7.58 -2.31
N ARG A 93 11.55 7.49 -3.65
CA ARG A 93 12.58 8.07 -4.51
C ARG A 93 11.94 8.74 -5.71
N PRO A 94 11.46 9.99 -5.57
CA PRO A 94 10.86 10.74 -6.67
C PRO A 94 11.85 11.03 -7.81
N SER A 95 13.15 11.01 -7.52
CA SER A 95 14.20 11.12 -8.52
C SER A 95 15.38 10.24 -8.13
N ARG A 96 16.04 9.68 -9.14
CA ARG A 96 17.27 8.90 -8.97
C ARG A 96 18.47 9.79 -8.63
N TYR A 97 18.55 11.01 -9.16
CA TYR A 97 19.78 11.82 -9.10
C TYR A 97 19.64 13.21 -8.45
N ALA A 98 18.42 13.76 -8.35
CA ALA A 98 18.21 15.13 -7.92
C ALA A 98 18.54 15.36 -6.44
N PHE A 99 18.08 14.45 -5.57
CA PHE A 99 18.12 14.64 -4.12
C PHE A 99 19.28 13.92 -3.43
N GLY A 100 19.57 14.30 -2.19
CA GLY A 100 20.68 13.80 -1.38
C GLY A 100 22.01 14.54 -1.63
N GLY A 101 23.06 14.14 -0.91
CA GLY A 101 24.40 14.74 -1.00
C GLY A 101 25.21 14.29 -2.23
N LEU A 102 26.25 15.05 -2.60
CA LEU A 102 27.11 14.76 -3.76
C LEU A 102 27.78 13.38 -3.69
N GLY A 103 28.16 12.93 -2.48
CA GLY A 103 28.71 11.59 -2.29
C GLY A 103 27.70 10.48 -2.58
N GLN A 104 26.41 10.69 -2.27
CA GLN A 104 25.35 9.73 -2.62
C GLN A 104 25.12 9.71 -4.14
N LEU A 105 25.09 10.88 -4.79
CA LEU A 105 25.01 10.99 -6.25
C LEU A 105 26.12 10.17 -6.92
N GLY A 106 27.37 10.38 -6.50
CA GLY A 106 28.52 9.64 -7.01
C GLY A 106 28.37 8.13 -6.86
N ARG A 107 27.89 7.64 -5.71
CA ARG A 107 27.62 6.21 -5.49
C ARG A 107 26.50 5.68 -6.38
N ARG A 108 25.42 6.44 -6.60
CA ARG A 108 24.31 6.03 -7.48
C ARG A 108 24.80 5.89 -8.93
N ILE A 109 25.54 6.88 -9.42
CA ILE A 109 26.16 6.86 -10.76
C ILE A 109 27.13 5.68 -10.88
N ALA A 110 28.03 5.49 -9.91
CA ALA A 110 28.96 4.37 -9.92
C ALA A 110 28.23 3.01 -9.95
N GLY A 111 27.13 2.88 -9.18
CA GLY A 111 26.27 1.70 -9.22
C GLY A 111 25.62 1.47 -10.59
N ASP A 112 25.17 2.54 -11.26
CA ASP A 112 24.58 2.43 -12.59
C ASP A 112 25.60 2.03 -13.66
N VAL A 113 26.78 2.62 -13.62
CA VAL A 113 27.88 2.30 -14.54
C VAL A 113 28.38 0.88 -14.33
N VAL A 114 28.68 0.49 -13.09
CA VAL A 114 29.35 -0.78 -12.80
C VAL A 114 28.38 -1.96 -12.76
N LYS A 115 27.25 -1.83 -12.04
CA LYS A 115 26.31 -2.94 -11.85
C LYS A 115 25.27 -3.02 -12.97
N ARG A 116 24.74 -1.87 -13.42
CA ARG A 116 23.68 -1.81 -14.43
C ARG A 116 24.18 -1.58 -15.85
N ARG A 117 25.49 -1.33 -16.03
CA ARG A 117 26.15 -1.08 -17.32
C ARG A 117 25.56 0.12 -18.08
N GLU A 118 25.02 1.10 -17.38
CA GLU A 118 24.44 2.31 -17.97
C GLU A 118 25.47 3.46 -17.99
N LEU A 119 26.38 3.44 -18.97
CA LEU A 119 27.44 4.46 -19.08
C LEU A 119 26.91 5.89 -19.19
N SER A 120 25.75 6.08 -19.83
CA SER A 120 25.10 7.39 -19.98
C SER A 120 24.71 8.03 -18.64
N SER A 121 24.60 7.25 -17.55
CA SER A 121 24.32 7.77 -16.20
C SER A 121 25.40 8.74 -15.68
N ALA A 122 26.65 8.60 -16.13
CA ALA A 122 27.75 9.48 -15.72
C ALA A 122 27.55 10.94 -16.17
N VAL A 123 26.87 11.14 -17.30
CA VAL A 123 26.51 12.47 -17.81
C VAL A 123 25.09 12.86 -17.39
N ARG A 124 24.15 11.92 -17.49
CA ARG A 124 22.73 12.14 -17.15
C ARG A 124 22.55 12.52 -15.68
N GLY A 125 23.23 11.87 -14.75
CA GLY A 125 23.06 12.09 -13.31
C GLY A 125 23.33 13.55 -12.88
N PRO A 126 24.54 14.09 -13.15
CA PRO A 126 24.85 15.49 -12.85
C PRO A 126 23.94 16.48 -13.57
N LEU A 127 23.57 16.19 -14.83
CA LEU A 127 22.69 17.04 -15.62
C LEU A 127 21.27 17.10 -15.03
N VAL A 128 20.68 15.95 -14.71
CA VAL A 128 19.37 15.84 -14.06
C VAL A 128 19.36 16.61 -12.75
N ARG A 129 20.40 16.45 -11.92
CA ARG A 129 20.50 17.20 -10.66
C ARG A 129 20.55 18.71 -10.88
N TRP A 130 21.33 19.19 -11.85
CA TRP A 130 21.44 20.61 -12.14
C TRP A 130 20.15 21.22 -12.70
N ARG A 131 19.40 20.45 -13.49
CA ARG A 131 18.13 20.87 -14.09
C ARG A 131 16.93 20.74 -13.16
N THR A 132 16.99 19.84 -12.19
CA THR A 132 15.95 19.71 -11.16
C THR A 132 15.99 20.91 -10.23
N ARG A 133 15.05 21.84 -10.45
CA ARG A 133 14.86 23.04 -9.64
C ARG A 133 13.42 23.10 -9.17
N ASP A 134 12.56 23.77 -9.93
CA ASP A 134 11.14 23.93 -9.62
C ASP A 134 10.29 22.72 -10.05
N ARG A 135 10.87 21.79 -10.81
CA ARG A 135 10.25 20.53 -11.24
C ARG A 135 11.29 19.44 -11.38
N LEU A 136 10.87 18.19 -11.25
CA LEU A 136 11.70 17.02 -11.55
C LEU A 136 12.07 17.01 -13.03
N ASP A 137 13.32 16.65 -13.34
CA ASP A 137 13.79 16.57 -14.73
C ASP A 137 13.18 15.34 -15.44
N GLU A 138 12.70 15.52 -16.67
CA GLU A 138 12.06 14.47 -17.48
C GLU A 138 13.04 13.36 -17.91
N ALA A 139 14.35 13.63 -17.93
CA ALA A 139 15.36 12.62 -18.21
C ALA A 139 15.71 11.77 -16.98
N ASP A 140 15.18 12.07 -15.79
CA ASP A 140 15.35 11.22 -14.62
C ASP A 140 14.56 9.92 -14.79
N PRO A 141 15.20 8.74 -14.70
CA PRO A 141 14.53 7.47 -14.93
C PRO A 141 13.47 7.11 -13.88
N TYR A 142 13.42 7.79 -12.73
CA TYR A 142 12.37 7.63 -11.71
C TYR A 142 11.25 8.67 -11.81
N ASN A 143 11.42 9.70 -12.64
CA ASN A 143 10.37 10.70 -12.89
C ASN A 143 9.41 10.20 -13.98
N ASN A 144 8.64 9.18 -13.65
CA ASN A 144 7.64 8.56 -14.53
C ASN A 144 6.19 8.84 -14.06
N PHE A 145 6.00 9.82 -13.16
CA PHE A 145 4.70 10.13 -12.55
C PHE A 145 3.63 10.52 -13.57
N GLU A 146 3.96 11.33 -14.58
CA GLU A 146 2.99 11.67 -15.64
C GLU A 146 2.52 10.42 -16.38
N TRP A 147 3.45 9.50 -16.72
CA TRP A 147 3.08 8.23 -17.34
C TRP A 147 2.24 7.34 -16.42
N ILE A 148 2.58 7.25 -15.12
CA ILE A 148 1.78 6.48 -14.15
C ILE A 148 0.34 7.02 -14.09
N MET A 149 0.18 8.34 -14.03
CA MET A 149 -1.13 8.99 -14.00
C MET A 149 -1.90 8.75 -15.31
N GLU A 150 -1.26 8.91 -16.47
CA GLU A 150 -1.86 8.60 -17.78
C GLU A 150 -2.33 7.15 -17.88
N VAL A 151 -1.52 6.18 -17.44
CA VAL A 151 -1.93 4.76 -17.42
C VAL A 151 -3.15 4.57 -16.53
N SER A 152 -3.14 5.17 -15.33
CA SER A 152 -4.24 5.06 -14.37
C SER A 152 -5.55 5.63 -14.96
N GLU A 153 -5.48 6.82 -15.54
CA GLU A 153 -6.61 7.50 -16.18
C GLU A 153 -7.17 6.74 -17.38
N ARG A 154 -6.32 6.10 -18.20
CA ARG A 154 -6.77 5.23 -19.31
C ARG A 154 -7.67 4.08 -18.84
N TYR A 155 -7.48 3.61 -17.61
CA TYR A 155 -8.31 2.58 -16.98
C TYR A 155 -9.41 3.16 -16.07
N GLY A 156 -9.62 4.48 -16.07
CA GLY A 156 -10.60 5.16 -15.22
C GLY A 156 -10.26 5.13 -13.73
N LEU A 157 -8.98 5.01 -13.39
CA LEU A 157 -8.48 4.89 -12.02
C LEU A 157 -7.92 6.23 -11.52
N ALA A 158 -8.23 6.55 -10.26
CA ALA A 158 -7.53 7.59 -9.50
C ALA A 158 -6.54 6.92 -8.53
N SER A 159 -5.26 6.92 -8.89
CA SER A 159 -4.18 6.41 -8.03
C SER A 159 -3.90 7.31 -6.82
N ALA A 160 -3.33 6.73 -5.78
CA ALA A 160 -2.87 7.43 -4.58
C ALA A 160 -1.33 7.46 -4.51
N PHE A 161 -0.74 8.60 -4.18
CA PHE A 161 0.70 8.77 -4.04
C PHE A 161 1.06 9.15 -2.61
N TYR A 162 1.88 8.33 -1.94
CA TYR A 162 2.23 8.50 -0.53
C TYR A 162 3.65 9.07 -0.40
N PHE A 163 3.78 10.22 0.27
CA PHE A 163 5.02 10.97 0.36
C PHE A 163 5.63 10.90 1.75
N ILE A 164 6.95 10.74 1.79
CA ILE A 164 7.73 10.80 3.03
C ILE A 164 7.80 12.25 3.51
N ALA A 165 7.31 12.49 4.73
CA ALA A 165 7.27 13.82 5.34
C ALA A 165 8.18 13.93 6.58
N GLY A 166 9.11 13.00 6.77
CA GLY A 166 10.12 13.07 7.82
C GLY A 166 11.35 12.24 7.51
N ARG A 167 12.32 12.25 8.43
CA ARG A 167 13.58 11.52 8.26
C ARG A 167 14.09 11.05 9.62
N THR A 168 13.52 9.96 10.12
CA THR A 168 13.92 9.35 11.40
C THR A 168 15.10 8.38 11.25
N ASP A 169 15.29 7.79 10.07
CA ASP A 169 16.45 6.99 9.70
C ASP A 169 16.97 7.44 8.31
N PRO A 170 18.00 8.30 8.24
CA PRO A 170 18.56 8.79 6.98
C PRO A 170 19.10 7.72 6.02
N ARG A 171 19.26 6.47 6.45
CA ARG A 171 19.70 5.37 5.58
C ARG A 171 18.54 4.65 4.90
N LYS A 172 17.34 4.78 5.45
CA LYS A 172 16.14 4.10 4.96
C LYS A 172 15.16 5.07 4.32
N ASP A 173 14.99 6.25 4.93
CA ASP A 173 14.07 7.31 4.50
C ASP A 173 14.50 8.01 3.22
N GLY A 174 13.54 8.71 2.61
CA GLY A 174 13.73 9.49 1.40
C GLY A 174 14.78 10.61 1.55
N ASP A 175 15.52 10.84 0.47
CA ASP A 175 16.57 11.87 0.40
C ASP A 175 16.03 13.27 0.03
N TYR A 176 14.72 13.40 -0.19
CA TYR A 176 14.02 14.65 -0.51
C TYR A 176 13.28 15.20 0.71
N GLU A 177 12.87 16.46 0.62
CA GLU A 177 11.92 17.08 1.55
C GLU A 177 10.61 17.38 0.82
N VAL A 178 9.47 17.22 1.50
CA VAL A 178 8.15 17.52 0.90
C VAL A 178 8.01 18.99 0.50
N GLU A 179 8.78 19.89 1.13
CA GLU A 179 8.86 21.31 0.80
C GLU A 179 9.73 21.63 -0.42
N ASP A 180 10.50 20.68 -0.95
CA ASP A 180 11.36 20.92 -2.12
C ASP A 180 10.51 21.45 -3.30
N PRO A 181 10.93 22.50 -4.02
CA PRO A 181 10.12 23.10 -5.09
C PRO A 181 9.67 22.08 -6.16
N ALA A 182 10.55 21.17 -6.56
CA ALA A 182 10.23 20.09 -7.48
C ALA A 182 9.17 19.10 -6.94
N ILE A 183 9.14 18.86 -5.63
CA ILE A 183 8.16 17.99 -4.98
C ILE A 183 6.83 18.70 -4.83
N ARG A 184 6.82 19.98 -4.43
CA ARG A 184 5.62 20.83 -4.45
C ARG A 184 4.97 20.90 -5.83
N HIS A 185 5.78 21.02 -6.88
CA HIS A 185 5.28 20.93 -8.26
C HIS A 185 4.64 19.58 -8.55
N LEU A 186 5.29 18.46 -8.18
CA LEU A 186 4.72 17.13 -8.33
C LEU A 186 3.40 16.96 -7.57
N LEU A 187 3.31 17.44 -6.32
CA LEU A 187 2.07 17.42 -5.53
C LEU A 187 0.94 18.17 -6.24
N ARG A 188 1.21 19.38 -6.77
CA ARG A 188 0.22 20.13 -7.54
C ARG A 188 -0.23 19.38 -8.78
N ARG A 189 0.71 18.78 -9.53
CA ARG A 189 0.39 17.99 -10.73
C ARG A 189 -0.51 16.80 -10.42
N ILE A 190 -0.18 16.02 -9.38
CA ILE A 190 -0.98 14.89 -8.90
C ILE A 190 -2.40 15.35 -8.55
N HIS A 191 -2.51 16.41 -7.74
CA HIS A 191 -3.81 16.92 -7.32
C HIS A 191 -4.65 17.47 -8.49
N THR A 192 -4.07 18.26 -9.38
CA THR A 192 -4.77 18.82 -10.56
C THR A 192 -5.32 17.74 -11.48
N ARG A 193 -4.68 16.57 -11.55
CA ARG A 193 -5.14 15.42 -12.34
C ARG A 193 -6.17 14.54 -11.61
N GLY A 194 -6.54 14.88 -10.38
CA GLY A 194 -7.57 14.18 -9.61
C GLY A 194 -7.06 12.95 -8.85
N HIS A 195 -5.74 12.80 -8.70
CA HIS A 195 -5.12 11.73 -7.92
C HIS A 195 -5.01 12.10 -6.44
N GLU A 196 -4.96 11.07 -5.59
CA GLU A 196 -4.90 11.23 -4.14
C GLU A 196 -3.46 11.41 -3.66
N ILE A 197 -3.26 12.28 -2.67
CA ILE A 197 -1.99 12.47 -1.97
C ILE A 197 -2.16 12.00 -0.52
N GLY A 198 -1.22 11.18 -0.06
CA GLY A 198 -1.21 10.68 1.31
C GLY A 198 0.18 10.67 1.93
N LEU A 199 0.22 10.20 3.17
CA LEU A 199 1.41 10.19 4.01
C LEU A 199 2.17 8.86 3.89
N HIS A 200 3.48 8.93 3.79
CA HIS A 200 4.38 7.78 3.95
C HIS A 200 5.30 8.03 5.15
N PRO A 201 4.83 7.84 6.40
CA PRO A 201 5.61 8.24 7.57
C PRO A 201 6.99 7.60 7.60
N SER A 202 7.98 8.33 8.08
CA SER A 202 9.38 7.89 8.09
C SER A 202 9.60 6.62 8.93
N TYR A 203 10.73 5.95 8.72
CA TYR A 203 10.96 4.55 9.08
C TYR A 203 10.71 4.19 10.55
N ALA A 204 11.06 5.07 11.50
CA ALA A 204 10.95 4.81 12.93
C ALA A 204 9.63 5.27 13.57
N THR A 205 8.68 5.80 12.78
CA THR A 205 7.47 6.46 13.30
C THR A 205 6.38 5.51 13.79
N TYR A 206 6.34 4.25 13.32
CA TYR A 206 5.23 3.30 13.56
C TYR A 206 4.88 3.03 15.04
N ARG A 207 5.77 3.38 15.98
CA ARG A 207 5.58 3.27 17.44
C ARG A 207 5.40 4.61 18.16
N SER A 208 5.25 5.72 17.45
CA SER A 208 5.21 7.07 18.02
C SER A 208 4.10 7.91 17.40
N ALA A 209 3.01 8.07 18.14
CA ALA A 209 1.89 8.95 17.76
C ALA A 209 2.37 10.38 17.47
N ASP A 210 3.25 10.93 18.32
CA ASP A 210 3.77 12.29 18.14
C ASP A 210 4.55 12.47 16.83
N LEU A 211 5.35 11.47 16.42
CA LEU A 211 6.09 11.55 15.15
C LEU A 211 5.14 11.45 13.96
N VAL A 212 4.18 10.53 13.99
CA VAL A 212 3.17 10.40 12.92
C VAL A 212 2.35 11.69 12.78
N ALA A 213 1.92 12.27 13.90
CA ALA A 213 1.18 13.54 13.91
C ALA A 213 2.01 14.68 13.31
N ARG A 214 3.27 14.84 13.73
CA ARG A 214 4.17 15.87 13.18
C ARG A 214 4.37 15.74 11.67
N GLU A 215 4.57 14.52 11.18
CA GLU A 215 4.77 14.28 9.74
C GLU A 215 3.47 14.46 8.94
N ALA A 216 2.32 14.04 9.50
CA ALA A 216 1.00 14.29 8.91
C ALA A 216 0.72 15.78 8.79
N ASP A 217 0.95 16.55 9.85
CA ASP A 217 0.73 17.99 9.87
C ASP A 217 1.69 18.72 8.93
N ARG A 218 2.93 18.25 8.82
CA ARG A 218 3.89 18.79 7.84
C ARG A 218 3.40 18.60 6.41
N LEU A 219 2.93 17.39 6.04
CA LEU A 219 2.37 17.13 4.71
C LEU A 219 1.14 18.00 4.46
N ARG A 220 0.18 18.03 5.39
CA ARG A 220 -1.05 18.83 5.27
C ARG A 220 -0.74 20.31 5.11
N ARG A 221 0.22 20.85 5.86
CA ARG A 221 0.68 22.24 5.74
C ARG A 221 1.19 22.53 4.34
N VAL A 222 2.07 21.70 3.80
CA VAL A 222 2.59 21.88 2.43
C VAL A 222 1.47 21.79 1.41
N CYS A 223 0.57 20.81 1.53
CA CYS A 223 -0.60 20.73 0.65
C CYS A 223 -1.48 21.98 0.73
N ALA A 224 -1.74 22.51 1.93
CA ALA A 224 -2.52 23.73 2.12
C ALA A 224 -1.85 24.95 1.49
N GLU A 225 -0.54 25.10 1.65
CA GLU A 225 0.26 26.16 0.99
C GLU A 225 0.19 26.07 -0.54
N GLU A 226 0.12 24.86 -1.10
CA GLU A 226 -0.05 24.61 -2.54
C GLU A 226 -1.51 24.65 -3.02
N GLY A 227 -2.47 24.97 -2.14
CA GLY A 227 -3.91 25.02 -2.47
C GLY A 227 -4.57 23.65 -2.69
N ILE A 228 -3.91 22.57 -2.28
CA ILE A 228 -4.39 21.19 -2.41
C ILE A 228 -5.41 20.90 -1.30
N ARG A 229 -6.63 20.53 -1.69
CA ARG A 229 -7.72 20.21 -0.76
C ARG A 229 -8.20 18.78 -0.97
N GLN A 230 -8.27 18.01 0.11
CA GLN A 230 -8.77 16.64 0.12
C GLN A 230 -9.61 16.42 1.38
N GLU A 231 -10.69 15.66 1.25
CA GLU A 231 -11.57 15.30 2.36
C GLU A 231 -10.93 14.25 3.27
N LYS A 232 -10.21 13.31 2.67
CA LYS A 232 -9.60 12.16 3.34
C LYS A 232 -8.10 12.27 3.31
N TRP A 233 -7.49 11.92 4.43
CA TRP A 233 -6.05 11.82 4.60
C TRP A 233 -5.72 10.43 5.11
N GLY A 234 -4.87 9.71 4.41
CA GLY A 234 -4.39 8.41 4.85
C GLY A 234 -3.00 8.18 4.30
N GLY A 235 -2.59 6.93 4.23
CA GLY A 235 -1.24 6.62 3.79
C GLY A 235 -0.82 5.21 4.14
N ARG A 236 0.49 5.01 4.21
CA ARG A 236 1.10 3.71 4.45
C ARG A 236 2.38 3.88 5.26
N MET A 237 2.60 3.06 6.27
CA MET A 237 3.86 3.06 7.02
C MET A 237 5.02 2.59 6.16
N HIS A 238 6.13 3.31 6.23
CA HIS A 238 7.35 2.97 5.51
C HIS A 238 7.87 1.59 5.91
N TYR A 239 8.32 0.82 4.91
CA TYR A 239 8.69 -0.59 5.01
C TYR A 239 7.55 -1.54 5.44
N LEU A 240 6.30 -1.09 5.51
CA LEU A 240 5.17 -1.84 6.09
C LEU A 240 5.34 -2.14 7.59
N ARG A 241 6.10 -1.31 8.31
CA ARG A 241 6.27 -1.47 9.76
C ARG A 241 4.99 -1.11 10.48
N TRP A 242 4.52 -2.04 11.30
CA TRP A 242 3.22 -1.92 11.91
C TRP A 242 3.15 -2.79 13.17
N GLU A 243 2.52 -2.28 14.22
CA GLU A 243 2.37 -2.97 15.50
C GLU A 243 0.96 -2.78 16.05
N GLN A 244 0.28 -3.89 16.35
CA GLN A 244 -1.03 -3.87 17.00
C GLN A 244 -0.87 -3.61 18.51
N PRO A 245 -1.60 -2.67 19.13
CA PRO A 245 -2.46 -1.62 18.53
C PRO A 245 -1.73 -0.28 18.34
N THR A 246 -0.44 -0.21 18.67
CA THR A 246 0.36 1.02 18.73
C THR A 246 0.25 1.87 17.46
N THR A 247 0.38 1.23 16.29
CA THR A 247 0.35 1.93 15.00
C THR A 247 -1.05 2.46 14.67
N LEU A 248 -2.11 1.69 14.97
CA LEU A 248 -3.49 2.16 14.76
C LEU A 248 -3.80 3.40 15.59
N ARG A 249 -3.41 3.38 16.87
CA ARG A 249 -3.58 4.52 17.77
C ARG A 249 -2.81 5.74 17.28
N ALA A 250 -1.61 5.54 16.73
CA ALA A 250 -0.81 6.63 16.15
C ALA A 250 -1.47 7.26 14.92
N TRP A 251 -2.02 6.45 14.01
CA TRP A 251 -2.79 6.95 12.86
C TRP A 251 -4.04 7.73 13.29
N GLU A 252 -4.81 7.21 14.24
CA GLU A 252 -6.00 7.89 14.76
C GLU A 252 -5.65 9.21 15.46
N ALA A 253 -4.63 9.21 16.34
CA ALA A 253 -4.17 10.41 17.04
C ALA A 253 -3.67 11.51 16.09
N ALA A 254 -3.12 11.13 14.93
CA ALA A 254 -2.74 12.06 13.87
C ALA A 254 -3.93 12.59 13.03
N GLY A 255 -5.16 12.19 13.35
CA GLY A 255 -6.37 12.59 12.63
C GLY A 255 -6.45 12.03 11.22
N MET A 256 -5.81 10.88 10.98
CA MET A 256 -5.85 10.23 9.67
C MET A 256 -7.12 9.38 9.55
N THR A 257 -7.67 9.35 8.34
CA THR A 257 -8.95 8.71 8.01
C THR A 257 -8.81 7.24 7.62
N TYR A 258 -7.64 6.84 7.10
CA TYR A 258 -7.38 5.44 6.78
C TYR A 258 -5.88 5.08 6.86
N ASP A 259 -5.60 3.79 7.04
CA ASP A 259 -4.28 3.15 6.94
C ASP A 259 -4.31 2.07 5.84
N SER A 260 -3.39 2.18 4.88
CA SER A 260 -3.22 1.21 3.78
C SER A 260 -2.13 0.16 4.05
N THR A 261 -1.44 0.19 5.20
CA THR A 261 -0.23 -0.62 5.51
C THR A 261 -0.43 -2.13 5.47
N MET A 262 -1.65 -2.61 5.64
CA MET A 262 -1.93 -4.02 5.91
C MET A 262 -1.70 -4.95 4.71
N THR A 263 -0.45 -5.39 4.54
CA THR A 263 0.00 -6.51 3.70
C THR A 263 1.25 -7.17 4.30
N TYR A 264 1.76 -8.24 3.70
CA TYR A 264 3.05 -8.81 4.08
C TYR A 264 4.16 -8.35 3.12
N ALA A 265 5.33 -8.06 3.66
CA ALA A 265 6.47 -7.69 2.83
C ALA A 265 7.06 -8.89 2.08
N ASP A 266 6.95 -10.09 2.65
CA ASP A 266 7.53 -11.33 2.14
C ASP A 266 6.58 -12.14 1.25
N HIS A 267 5.29 -11.78 1.17
CA HIS A 267 4.33 -12.52 0.36
C HIS A 267 3.13 -11.65 -0.04
N ALA A 268 2.61 -11.81 -1.27
CA ALA A 268 1.35 -11.19 -1.69
C ALA A 268 0.13 -11.99 -1.18
N GLY A 269 -1.00 -11.33 -0.94
CA GLY A 269 -2.22 -12.00 -0.51
C GLY A 269 -3.01 -11.24 0.54
N PHE A 270 -3.94 -11.93 1.18
CA PHE A 270 -4.97 -11.35 2.02
C PHE A 270 -4.53 -11.37 3.49
N ARG A 271 -3.61 -10.48 3.89
CA ARG A 271 -3.18 -10.37 5.31
C ARG A 271 -4.35 -10.24 6.27
N CYS A 272 -5.36 -9.45 5.91
CA CYS A 272 -6.58 -9.26 6.71
C CYS A 272 -7.67 -10.32 6.43
N GLY A 273 -7.43 -11.26 5.51
CA GLY A 273 -8.44 -12.19 4.99
C GLY A 273 -9.55 -11.54 4.17
N THR A 274 -9.47 -10.24 3.90
CA THR A 274 -10.48 -9.47 3.18
C THR A 274 -9.83 -8.56 2.15
N CYS A 275 -10.56 -8.25 1.08
CA CYS A 275 -10.28 -7.20 0.12
C CYS A 275 -11.25 -6.02 0.20
N PHE A 276 -12.01 -5.91 1.28
CA PHE A 276 -12.86 -4.75 1.55
C PHE A 276 -12.22 -3.82 2.56
N GLU A 277 -12.49 -2.52 2.42
CA GLU A 277 -12.17 -1.56 3.46
C GLU A 277 -13.06 -1.81 4.69
N TYR A 278 -12.48 -1.80 5.89
CA TYR A 278 -13.19 -2.11 7.14
C TYR A 278 -12.79 -1.13 8.27
N PRO A 279 -13.61 -0.98 9.33
CA PRO A 279 -13.28 -0.08 10.42
C PRO A 279 -12.14 -0.68 11.27
N ALA A 280 -11.15 0.13 11.60
CA ALA A 280 -10.08 -0.28 12.51
C ALA A 280 -10.65 -0.53 13.92
N PHE A 281 -10.14 -1.56 14.57
CA PHE A 281 -10.54 -1.93 15.92
C PHE A 281 -9.30 -2.17 16.78
N ASP A 282 -9.24 -1.50 17.92
CA ASP A 282 -8.23 -1.74 18.93
C ASP A 282 -8.69 -2.89 19.83
N ALA A 283 -8.21 -4.09 19.54
CA ALA A 283 -8.56 -5.28 20.29
C ALA A 283 -8.01 -5.31 21.72
N VAL A 284 -6.97 -4.53 22.03
CA VAL A 284 -6.42 -4.47 23.39
C VAL A 284 -7.29 -3.58 24.27
N ALA A 285 -7.78 -2.47 23.74
CA ALA A 285 -8.72 -1.59 24.44
C ALA A 285 -10.19 -2.05 24.31
N GLY A 286 -10.50 -2.93 23.35
CA GLY A 286 -11.86 -3.41 23.10
C GLY A 286 -12.78 -2.36 22.47
N GLN A 287 -12.24 -1.45 21.64
CA GLN A 287 -13.01 -0.35 21.06
C GLN A 287 -12.72 -0.10 19.57
N PRO A 288 -13.72 0.38 18.80
CA PRO A 288 -13.50 0.85 17.44
C PRO A 288 -12.73 2.17 17.43
N LEU A 289 -12.04 2.44 16.32
CA LEU A 289 -11.32 3.69 16.08
C LEU A 289 -11.98 4.49 14.97
N ASN A 290 -11.77 5.80 14.94
CA ASN A 290 -12.14 6.67 13.81
C ASN A 290 -11.13 6.57 12.66
N LEU A 291 -10.81 5.33 12.28
CA LEU A 291 -9.82 4.98 11.26
C LEU A 291 -10.35 3.81 10.44
N ARG A 292 -10.11 3.84 9.13
CA ARG A 292 -10.42 2.74 8.21
C ARG A 292 -9.15 1.98 7.85
N ILE A 293 -9.23 0.67 7.71
CA ILE A 293 -8.14 -0.12 7.12
C ILE A 293 -8.47 -0.37 5.66
N ARG A 294 -7.54 -0.02 4.78
CA ARG A 294 -7.54 -0.38 3.37
C ARG A 294 -6.52 -1.51 3.18
N PRO A 295 -6.93 -2.80 3.14
CA PRO A 295 -6.00 -3.89 2.90
C PRO A 295 -5.17 -3.63 1.64
N LEU A 296 -3.90 -4.02 1.65
CA LEU A 296 -3.07 -4.08 0.45
C LEU A 296 -2.91 -5.55 0.02
N ILE A 297 -3.41 -5.90 -1.17
CA ILE A 297 -3.42 -7.29 -1.62
C ILE A 297 -2.09 -7.69 -2.26
N ALA A 298 -1.51 -6.82 -3.09
CA ALA A 298 -0.26 -7.13 -3.76
C ALA A 298 0.67 -5.92 -3.82
N MET A 299 1.97 -6.18 -3.63
CA MET A 299 3.05 -5.23 -3.81
C MET A 299 4.05 -5.83 -4.79
N GLU A 300 4.49 -5.06 -5.77
CA GLU A 300 5.47 -5.49 -6.76
C GLU A 300 6.77 -6.00 -6.13
N CYS A 301 7.25 -5.34 -5.07
CA CYS A 301 8.45 -5.76 -4.37
C CYS A 301 8.28 -7.14 -3.72
N SER A 302 7.12 -7.47 -3.14
CA SER A 302 6.86 -8.79 -2.55
C SER A 302 6.89 -9.89 -3.60
N VAL A 303 6.29 -9.62 -4.78
CA VAL A 303 6.14 -10.59 -5.87
C VAL A 303 7.45 -10.78 -6.64
N LEU A 304 8.12 -9.69 -7.01
CA LEU A 304 9.28 -9.69 -7.92
C LEU A 304 10.62 -9.81 -7.19
N GLY A 305 10.69 -9.38 -5.93
CA GLY A 305 11.94 -9.31 -5.17
C GLY A 305 12.52 -10.68 -4.86
N ASP A 306 13.80 -10.90 -5.21
CA ASP A 306 14.51 -12.18 -5.01
C ASP A 306 14.58 -12.62 -3.54
N GLN A 307 14.57 -11.66 -2.61
CA GLN A 307 14.55 -11.93 -1.16
C GLN A 307 13.16 -12.33 -0.63
N TYR A 308 12.13 -12.26 -1.47
CA TYR A 308 10.73 -12.57 -1.14
C TYR A 308 10.23 -13.68 -2.05
N MET A 309 9.18 -13.46 -2.86
CA MET A 309 8.65 -14.51 -3.74
C MET A 309 9.54 -14.78 -4.97
N GLY A 310 10.32 -13.78 -5.41
CA GLY A 310 11.29 -13.93 -6.50
C GLY A 310 10.69 -14.31 -7.86
N LEU A 311 9.39 -14.11 -8.07
CA LEU A 311 8.71 -14.50 -9.29
C LEU A 311 9.20 -13.69 -10.48
N LYS A 312 9.24 -14.32 -11.66
CA LYS A 312 9.72 -13.71 -12.90
C LYS A 312 8.57 -13.53 -13.88
N LYS A 313 8.54 -12.39 -14.57
CA LYS A 313 7.68 -12.03 -15.71
C LYS A 313 6.30 -12.73 -15.74
N SER A 314 6.19 -13.90 -16.41
CA SER A 314 4.93 -14.64 -16.55
C SER A 314 4.34 -15.05 -15.21
N ASP A 315 5.14 -15.64 -14.35
CA ASP A 315 4.68 -16.18 -13.06
C ASP A 315 4.22 -15.04 -12.14
N ALA A 316 4.89 -13.88 -12.24
CA ALA A 316 4.48 -12.69 -11.51
C ALA A 316 3.13 -12.16 -12.02
N LEU A 317 2.92 -12.09 -13.34
CA LEU A 317 1.65 -11.67 -13.93
C LEU A 317 0.52 -12.64 -13.55
N ASP A 318 0.77 -13.94 -13.58
CA ASP A 318 -0.18 -14.97 -13.18
C ASP A 318 -0.57 -14.83 -11.70
N GLU A 319 0.40 -14.53 -10.83
CA GLU A 319 0.14 -14.29 -9.41
C GLU A 319 -0.75 -13.06 -9.19
N PHE A 320 -0.45 -11.93 -9.85
CA PHE A 320 -1.29 -10.73 -9.78
C PHE A 320 -2.69 -11.00 -10.33
N ALA A 321 -2.80 -11.67 -11.48
CA ALA A 321 -4.08 -12.03 -12.09
C ALA A 321 -4.90 -12.94 -11.18
N LYS A 322 -4.28 -13.96 -10.58
CA LYS A 322 -4.91 -14.85 -9.60
C LYS A 322 -5.51 -14.05 -8.44
N LEU A 323 -4.74 -13.18 -7.80
CA LEU A 323 -5.20 -12.38 -6.66
C LEU A 323 -6.31 -11.38 -7.07
N LYS A 324 -6.20 -10.79 -8.27
CA LYS A 324 -7.23 -9.92 -8.86
C LYS A 324 -8.55 -10.67 -9.08
N GLU A 325 -8.50 -11.88 -9.65
CA GLU A 325 -9.69 -12.72 -9.83
C GLU A 325 -10.34 -13.13 -8.51
N ARG A 326 -9.54 -13.42 -7.48
CA ARG A 326 -10.06 -13.70 -6.14
C ARG A 326 -10.84 -12.53 -5.57
N CYS A 327 -10.34 -11.30 -5.73
CA CYS A 327 -11.07 -10.09 -5.34
C CYS A 327 -12.35 -9.91 -6.18
N ARG A 328 -12.27 -10.17 -7.49
CA ARG A 328 -13.42 -10.07 -8.41
C ARG A 328 -14.53 -11.07 -8.07
N ALA A 329 -14.16 -12.30 -7.69
CA ALA A 329 -15.09 -13.36 -7.32
C ALA A 329 -15.97 -12.99 -6.12
N VAL A 330 -15.45 -12.19 -5.19
CA VAL A 330 -16.20 -11.68 -4.03
C VAL A 330 -16.72 -10.24 -4.24
N ARG A 331 -16.53 -9.66 -5.43
CA ARG A 331 -16.87 -8.26 -5.77
C ARG A 331 -16.22 -7.24 -4.82
N GLY A 332 -14.98 -7.49 -4.40
CA GLY A 332 -14.19 -6.62 -3.53
C GLY A 332 -13.19 -5.75 -4.30
N ALA A 333 -12.17 -5.22 -3.62
CA ALA A 333 -11.19 -4.32 -4.21
C ALA A 333 -9.81 -4.99 -4.35
N PHE A 334 -9.30 -5.09 -5.57
CA PHE A 334 -7.90 -5.45 -5.78
C PHE A 334 -7.01 -4.22 -5.57
N SER A 335 -6.37 -4.15 -4.41
CA SER A 335 -5.43 -3.09 -4.07
C SER A 335 -3.99 -3.47 -4.41
N LEU A 336 -3.32 -2.59 -5.16
CA LEU A 336 -1.98 -2.77 -5.69
C LEU A 336 -1.07 -1.62 -5.24
N LEU A 337 0.14 -1.97 -4.84
CA LEU A 337 1.23 -1.04 -4.62
C LEU A 337 2.31 -1.27 -5.67
N TRP A 338 2.77 -0.19 -6.29
CA TRP A 338 3.91 -0.20 -7.21
C TRP A 338 4.75 1.05 -7.02
N HIS A 339 6.05 0.92 -6.78
CA HIS A 339 6.94 2.08 -6.59
C HIS A 339 7.36 2.65 -7.95
N ASN A 340 7.42 3.98 -8.04
CA ASN A 340 7.87 4.68 -9.26
C ASN A 340 9.31 4.28 -9.64
N SER A 341 10.15 3.90 -8.67
CA SER A 341 11.52 3.47 -8.89
C SER A 341 11.66 2.11 -9.60
N GLU A 342 10.59 1.32 -9.64
CA GLU A 342 10.53 -0.01 -10.27
C GLU A 342 9.87 0.04 -11.67
N LEU A 343 9.77 1.23 -12.29
CA LEU A 343 9.14 1.48 -13.59
C LEU A 343 10.10 2.16 -14.58
N ARG A 344 11.32 1.65 -14.63
CA ARG A 344 12.47 2.28 -15.28
C ARG A 344 12.63 1.84 -16.73
N THR A 345 12.30 0.59 -17.02
CA THR A 345 12.46 -0.05 -18.33
C THR A 345 11.10 -0.29 -19.01
N PRO A 346 11.07 -0.45 -20.34
CA PRO A 346 9.84 -0.81 -21.05
C PRO A 346 9.20 -2.11 -20.57
N ASP A 347 10.00 -3.12 -20.22
CA ASP A 347 9.50 -4.41 -19.72
C ASP A 347 8.79 -4.28 -18.37
N GLU A 348 9.36 -3.51 -17.43
CA GLU A 348 8.75 -3.22 -16.13
C GLU A 348 7.42 -2.48 -16.30
N ARG A 349 7.38 -1.50 -17.21
CA ARG A 349 6.18 -0.74 -17.54
C ARG A 349 5.10 -1.59 -18.20
N LEU A 350 5.48 -2.48 -19.12
CA LEU A 350 4.57 -3.42 -19.77
C LEU A 350 3.95 -4.37 -18.74
N LEU A 351 4.71 -4.87 -17.78
CA LEU A 351 4.18 -5.72 -16.71
C LEU A 351 3.14 -4.95 -15.87
N TYR A 352 3.47 -3.73 -15.43
CA TYR A 352 2.54 -2.88 -14.69
C TYR A 352 1.24 -2.60 -15.47
N GLU A 353 1.34 -2.20 -16.73
CA GLU A 353 0.16 -2.01 -17.59
C GLU A 353 -0.66 -3.30 -17.73
N SER A 354 0.00 -4.44 -17.87
CA SER A 354 -0.67 -5.75 -17.98
C SER A 354 -1.43 -6.12 -16.70
N VAL A 355 -0.87 -5.84 -15.52
CA VAL A 355 -1.55 -6.08 -14.23
C VAL A 355 -2.77 -5.18 -14.06
N LEU A 356 -2.69 -3.93 -14.51
CA LEU A 356 -3.82 -3.00 -14.45
C LEU A 356 -4.91 -3.33 -15.46
N SER A 357 -4.54 -3.83 -16.64
CA SER A 357 -5.48 -4.23 -17.69
C SER A 357 -6.54 -5.20 -17.15
N VAL A 358 -7.80 -4.91 -17.47
CA VAL A 358 -9.00 -5.49 -16.82
C VAL A 358 -9.26 -6.92 -17.24
#